data_AF-D3DHY8-F1
#
_entry.id   AF-D3DHY8-F1
#
_cell.length_a   1.000
_cell.length_b   1.000
_cell.length_c   1.000
_cell.angle_alpha   90.00
_cell.angle_beta   90.00
_cell.angle_gamma   90.00
#
_symmetry.space_group_name_H-M   'P 1'
#
loop_
_entity.id
_entity.type
_entity.pdbx_description
1 polymer ?
#
loop_
_entity_poly.entity_id
_entity_poly.type
_entity_poly.pdbx_seq_one_letter_code
_entity_poly.pdbx_strand_id
1 'polypeptide(L)'
;MKKGPNISLIVESFQNLEKAYIDLKKNLSLPKEEFVSNKLVLDKVRIDFNLAFESSMRPCRHLSTLYGLKTTSKDCLLKLAEYIGMEDIKTLQRFTDFYFKYRDLKDSVSAEELYEFLKENLVVFKKYAQAVVEHIKKTTGNYLLIDFDMLNEKAKHVKESVKKIDFVLSQGIEEFKTKPMYYDRVKYFYQVAYDSLFDICKHLAPKFGVKKFGDDCLSKLVEIGVIRQDRYMDVFKMTQLKNKLISTWEVSPEELYASLSELKDKFEPVMKDISVSLKKLIEDKAKGAVG
;
A
#
# COMPACT_ATOMS: atom_id res chain seq x y z
N MET A 1 2.59 -9.72 22.19
CA MET A 1 1.58 -9.07 21.33
C MET A 1 0.68 -10.14 20.75
N LYS A 2 -0.65 -9.98 20.81
CA LYS A 2 -1.56 -10.83 20.02
C LYS A 2 -1.26 -10.55 18.54
N LYS A 3 -0.89 -11.58 17.77
CA LYS A 3 -0.79 -11.44 16.31
C LYS A 3 -2.19 -11.08 15.81
N GLY A 4 -2.31 -9.98 15.07
CA GLY A 4 -3.54 -9.54 14.41
C GLY A 4 -3.41 -9.62 12.89
N PRO A 5 -4.45 -9.24 12.14
CA PRO A 5 -4.36 -9.11 10.68
C PRO A 5 -3.26 -8.10 10.30
N ASN A 6 -2.37 -8.48 9.38
CA ASN A 6 -1.38 -7.57 8.82
C ASN A 6 -2.10 -6.69 7.79
N ILE A 7 -2.45 -5.48 8.21
CA ILE A 7 -3.30 -4.58 7.42
C ILE A 7 -2.59 -4.12 6.16
N SER A 8 -1.29 -3.77 6.23
CA SER A 8 -0.52 -3.37 5.05
C SER A 8 -0.51 -4.46 3.98
N LEU A 9 -0.25 -5.72 4.37
CA LEU A 9 -0.27 -6.86 3.45
C LEU A 9 -1.63 -7.02 2.77
N ILE A 10 -2.71 -6.88 3.52
CA ILE A 10 -4.07 -7.07 3.00
C ILE A 10 -4.45 -5.93 2.04
N VAL A 11 -4.16 -4.68 2.42
CA VAL A 11 -4.42 -3.50 1.59
C VAL A 11 -3.60 -3.54 0.31
N GLU A 12 -2.30 -3.82 0.39
CA GLU A 12 -1.41 -3.94 -0.77
C GLU A 12 -1.91 -5.04 -1.73
N SER A 13 -2.27 -6.20 -1.19
CA SER A 13 -2.78 -7.32 -1.98
C SER A 13 -4.07 -6.93 -2.72
N PHE A 14 -5.02 -6.29 -2.05
CA PHE A 14 -6.27 -5.89 -2.70
C PHE A 14 -6.14 -4.67 -3.62
N GLN A 15 -5.12 -3.82 -3.45
CA GLN A 15 -4.76 -2.82 -4.46
C GLN A 15 -4.24 -3.47 -5.74
N ASN A 16 -3.40 -4.49 -5.63
CA ASN A 16 -2.92 -5.25 -6.80
C ASN A 16 -4.06 -6.02 -7.47
N LEU A 17 -4.97 -6.60 -6.67
CA LEU A 17 -6.20 -7.21 -7.16
C LEU A 17 -7.04 -6.23 -7.97
N GLU A 18 -7.28 -5.01 -7.46
CA GLU A 18 -8.11 -4.03 -8.16
C GLU A 18 -7.48 -3.58 -9.48
N LYS A 19 -6.15 -3.39 -9.52
CA LYS A 19 -5.42 -3.07 -10.78
C LYS A 19 -5.61 -4.19 -11.81
N ALA A 20 -5.34 -5.43 -11.42
CA ALA A 20 -5.52 -6.59 -12.30
C ALA A 20 -6.99 -6.76 -12.75
N TYR A 21 -7.94 -6.55 -11.84
CA TYR A 21 -9.37 -6.59 -12.14
C TYR A 21 -9.77 -5.55 -13.20
N ILE A 22 -9.26 -4.31 -13.10
CA ILE A 22 -9.54 -3.25 -14.08
C ILE A 22 -9.00 -3.61 -15.46
N ASP A 23 -7.76 -4.12 -15.53
CA ASP A 23 -7.14 -4.56 -16.77
C ASP A 23 -7.90 -5.74 -17.41
N LEU A 24 -8.29 -6.75 -16.60
CA LEU A 24 -9.14 -7.86 -17.04
C LEU A 24 -10.46 -7.37 -17.60
N LYS A 25 -11.15 -6.49 -16.87
CA LYS A 25 -12.44 -5.93 -17.30
C LYS A 25 -12.31 -5.15 -18.61
N LYS A 26 -11.21 -4.41 -18.79
CA LYS A 26 -10.91 -3.69 -20.03
C LYS A 26 -10.76 -4.67 -21.20
N ASN A 27 -9.97 -5.73 -21.05
CA ASN A 27 -9.78 -6.71 -22.12
C ASN A 27 -11.04 -7.54 -22.42
N LEU A 28 -11.85 -7.85 -21.41
CA LEU A 28 -13.14 -8.54 -21.59
C LEU A 28 -14.23 -7.68 -22.23
N SER A 29 -14.02 -6.36 -22.32
CA SER A 29 -14.93 -5.45 -23.02
C SER A 29 -14.78 -5.50 -24.55
N LEU A 30 -13.73 -6.14 -25.06
CA LEU A 30 -13.55 -6.38 -26.49
C LEU A 30 -14.63 -7.36 -27.00
N PRO A 31 -15.00 -7.26 -28.30
CA PRO A 31 -15.77 -8.29 -28.97
C PRO A 31 -15.13 -9.66 -28.79
N LYS A 32 -15.95 -10.71 -28.67
CA LYS A 32 -15.47 -12.08 -28.39
C LYS A 32 -14.49 -12.54 -29.47
N GLU A 33 -14.78 -12.25 -30.73
CA GLU A 33 -13.96 -12.62 -31.88
C GLU A 33 -12.57 -11.99 -31.81
N GLU A 34 -12.49 -10.72 -31.39
CA GLU A 34 -11.23 -9.99 -31.21
C GLU A 34 -10.43 -10.54 -30.03
N PHE A 35 -11.10 -10.81 -28.90
CA PHE A 35 -10.46 -11.43 -27.73
C PHE A 35 -9.84 -12.79 -28.07
N VAL A 36 -10.60 -13.63 -28.78
CA VAL A 36 -10.24 -15.02 -29.09
C VAL A 36 -9.08 -15.11 -30.09
N SER A 37 -9.06 -14.22 -31.09
CA SER A 37 -8.05 -14.22 -32.15
C SER A 37 -6.76 -13.50 -31.77
N ASN A 38 -6.79 -12.62 -30.76
CA ASN A 38 -5.65 -11.78 -30.40
C ASN A 38 -4.77 -12.43 -29.31
N LYS A 39 -3.64 -13.00 -29.73
CA LYS A 39 -2.67 -13.65 -28.83
C LYS A 39 -2.15 -12.71 -27.72
N LEU A 40 -1.89 -11.44 -28.02
CA LEU A 40 -1.37 -10.49 -27.03
C LEU A 40 -2.40 -10.20 -25.93
N VAL A 41 -3.68 -10.11 -26.30
CA VAL A 41 -4.79 -9.96 -25.35
C VAL A 41 -4.88 -11.19 -24.46
N LEU A 42 -4.81 -12.40 -25.04
CA LEU A 42 -4.86 -13.66 -24.29
C LEU A 42 -3.71 -13.79 -23.28
N ASP A 43 -2.48 -13.47 -23.69
CA ASP A 43 -1.32 -13.53 -22.81
C ASP A 43 -1.45 -12.52 -21.66
N LYS A 44 -1.88 -11.29 -21.95
CA LYS A 44 -2.12 -10.26 -20.93
C LYS A 44 -3.22 -10.68 -19.94
N VAL A 45 -4.35 -11.21 -20.44
CA VAL A 45 -5.46 -11.68 -19.59
C VAL A 45 -5.03 -12.82 -18.68
N ARG A 46 -4.24 -13.78 -19.18
CA ARG A 46 -3.70 -14.86 -18.34
C ARG A 46 -2.81 -14.34 -17.22
N ILE A 47 -1.92 -13.39 -17.54
CA ILE A 47 -1.05 -12.75 -16.56
C ILE A 47 -1.87 -12.02 -15.49
N ASP A 48 -2.83 -11.20 -15.90
CA ASP A 48 -3.65 -10.42 -14.96
C ASP A 48 -4.57 -11.32 -14.13
N PHE A 49 -5.11 -12.39 -14.71
CA PHE A 49 -5.92 -13.37 -13.99
C PHE A 49 -5.10 -14.08 -12.90
N ASN A 50 -3.88 -14.48 -13.23
CA ASN A 50 -2.97 -15.07 -12.26
C ASN A 50 -2.58 -14.08 -11.15
N LEU A 51 -2.29 -12.83 -11.53
CA LEU A 51 -1.96 -11.76 -10.57
C LEU A 51 -3.13 -11.50 -9.61
N ALA A 52 -4.36 -11.42 -10.12
CA ALA A 52 -5.57 -11.26 -9.32
C ALA A 52 -5.78 -12.45 -8.37
N PHE A 53 -5.55 -13.68 -8.84
CA PHE A 53 -5.68 -14.87 -8.01
C PHE A 53 -4.64 -14.92 -6.88
N GLU A 54 -3.36 -14.72 -7.18
CA GLU A 54 -2.31 -14.69 -6.15
C GLU A 54 -2.49 -13.52 -5.17
N SER A 55 -3.00 -12.38 -5.65
CA SER A 55 -3.39 -11.25 -4.80
C SER A 55 -4.55 -11.57 -3.86
N SER A 56 -5.40 -12.53 -4.20
CA SER A 56 -6.46 -13.05 -3.30
C SER A 56 -5.91 -14.11 -2.34
N MET A 57 -4.96 -14.92 -2.79
CA MET A 57 -4.30 -15.97 -2.00
C MET A 57 -3.38 -15.42 -0.91
N ARG A 58 -2.69 -14.29 -1.14
CA ARG A 58 -1.76 -13.72 -0.15
C ARG A 58 -2.48 -13.33 1.17
N PRO A 59 -3.60 -12.58 1.17
CA PRO A 59 -4.45 -12.40 2.35
C PRO A 59 -4.97 -13.72 2.92
N CYS A 60 -5.34 -14.66 2.04
CA CYS A 60 -5.85 -15.95 2.48
C CYS A 60 -4.86 -16.73 3.35
N ARG A 61 -3.62 -16.89 2.86
CA ARG A 61 -2.54 -17.61 3.55
C ARG A 61 -2.22 -16.95 4.90
N HIS A 62 -2.16 -15.61 4.92
CA HIS A 62 -1.94 -14.84 6.14
C HIS A 62 -3.04 -15.08 7.17
N LEU A 63 -4.31 -14.88 6.78
CA LEU A 63 -5.46 -15.00 7.67
C LEU A 63 -5.72 -16.44 8.11
N SER A 64 -5.49 -17.43 7.23
CA SER A 64 -5.60 -18.83 7.58
C SER A 64 -4.60 -19.23 8.65
N THR A 65 -3.36 -18.75 8.54
CA THR A 65 -2.34 -18.94 9.59
C THR A 65 -2.74 -18.26 10.89
N LEU A 66 -3.25 -17.02 10.80
CA LEU A 66 -3.69 -16.24 11.95
C LEU A 66 -4.86 -16.90 12.70
N TYR A 67 -5.81 -17.48 11.97
CA TYR A 67 -7.02 -18.09 12.52
C TYR A 67 -6.89 -19.59 12.78
N GLY A 68 -5.72 -20.19 12.52
CA GLY A 68 -5.48 -21.62 12.72
C GLY A 68 -6.24 -22.52 11.75
N LEU A 69 -6.60 -22.01 10.56
CA LEU A 69 -7.28 -22.79 9.52
C LEU A 69 -6.28 -23.71 8.82
N LYS A 70 -6.58 -25.01 8.81
CA LYS A 70 -5.79 -25.99 8.04
C LYS A 70 -6.19 -25.93 6.57
N THR A 71 -5.39 -25.23 5.77
CA THR A 71 -5.60 -25.03 4.34
C THR A 71 -4.42 -25.54 3.52
N THR A 72 -4.70 -25.95 2.29
CA THR A 72 -3.76 -26.13 1.18
C THR A 72 -3.86 -24.95 0.22
N SER A 73 -3.03 -24.92 -0.83
CA SER A 73 -3.17 -23.93 -1.89
C SER A 73 -4.53 -24.01 -2.60
N LYS A 74 -5.14 -25.20 -2.72
CA LYS A 74 -6.37 -25.42 -3.51
C LYS A 74 -7.66 -25.00 -2.82
N ASP A 75 -7.69 -25.05 -1.49
CA ASP A 75 -8.89 -24.84 -0.69
C ASP A 75 -8.78 -23.62 0.24
N CYS A 76 -7.68 -22.86 0.18
CA CYS A 76 -7.48 -21.69 1.05
C CYS A 76 -8.65 -20.71 0.94
N LEU A 77 -8.93 -20.19 -0.27
CA LEU A 77 -9.95 -19.15 -0.47
C LEU A 77 -11.30 -19.61 0.06
N LEU A 78 -11.62 -20.89 -0.14
CA LEU A 78 -12.89 -21.50 0.24
C LEU A 78 -13.01 -21.63 1.75
N LYS A 79 -12.03 -22.24 2.40
CA LYS A 79 -12.02 -22.40 3.87
C LYS A 79 -12.03 -21.06 4.58
N LEU A 80 -11.30 -20.08 4.06
CA LEU A 80 -11.35 -18.74 4.63
C LEU A 80 -12.71 -18.09 4.39
N ALA A 81 -13.28 -18.19 3.18
CA ALA A 81 -14.59 -17.65 2.84
C ALA A 81 -15.71 -18.25 3.72
N GLU A 82 -15.67 -19.56 3.97
CA GLU A 82 -16.57 -20.25 4.90
C GLU A 82 -16.40 -19.72 6.33
N TYR A 83 -15.15 -19.63 6.81
CA TYR A 83 -14.85 -19.13 8.15
C TYR A 83 -15.35 -17.70 8.38
N ILE A 84 -15.20 -16.82 7.38
CA ILE A 84 -15.64 -15.42 7.48
C ILE A 84 -17.13 -15.23 7.18
N GLY A 85 -17.85 -16.28 6.76
CA GLY A 85 -19.28 -16.24 6.47
C GLY A 85 -19.65 -15.58 5.15
N MET A 86 -18.85 -15.77 4.10
CA MET A 86 -19.21 -15.33 2.74
C MET A 86 -20.39 -16.16 2.20
N GLU A 87 -21.42 -15.51 1.64
CA GLU A 87 -22.66 -16.18 1.21
C GLU A 87 -22.47 -17.04 -0.06
N ASP A 88 -21.69 -16.57 -1.04
CA ASP A 88 -21.60 -17.15 -2.38
C ASP A 88 -20.40 -18.12 -2.53
N ILE A 89 -20.33 -19.14 -1.65
CA ILE A 89 -19.22 -20.11 -1.63
C ILE A 89 -19.18 -20.98 -2.89
N LYS A 90 -20.36 -21.36 -3.43
CA LYS A 90 -20.44 -22.23 -4.61
C LYS A 90 -19.78 -21.61 -5.85
N THR A 91 -20.00 -20.31 -6.06
CA THR A 91 -19.38 -19.60 -7.19
C THR A 91 -17.87 -19.44 -6.97
N LEU A 92 -17.43 -19.20 -5.73
CA LEU A 92 -16.01 -19.19 -5.38
C LEU A 92 -15.33 -20.56 -5.59
N GLN A 93 -16.05 -21.67 -5.34
CA GLN A 93 -15.56 -23.03 -5.59
C GLN A 93 -15.33 -23.25 -7.09
N ARG A 94 -16.36 -23.00 -7.92
CA ARG A 94 -16.25 -23.07 -9.39
C ARG A 94 -15.09 -22.23 -9.91
N PHE A 95 -14.89 -21.04 -9.33
CA PHE A 95 -13.80 -20.13 -9.65
C PHE A 95 -12.42 -20.67 -9.32
N THR A 96 -12.28 -21.21 -8.12
CA THR A 96 -11.03 -21.80 -7.65
C THR A 96 -10.68 -23.05 -8.44
N ASP A 97 -11.66 -23.90 -8.72
CA ASP A 97 -11.50 -25.11 -9.53
C ASP A 97 -11.07 -24.79 -10.96
N PHE A 98 -11.70 -23.78 -11.58
CA PHE A 98 -11.29 -23.28 -12.89
C PHE A 98 -9.82 -22.87 -12.85
N TYR A 99 -9.43 -22.00 -11.91
CA TYR A 99 -8.04 -21.55 -11.82
C TYR A 99 -7.04 -22.71 -11.65
N PHE A 100 -7.31 -23.67 -10.76
CA PHE A 100 -6.38 -24.79 -10.53
C PHE A 100 -6.35 -25.82 -11.67
N LYS A 101 -7.44 -25.99 -12.40
CA LYS A 101 -7.44 -26.80 -13.62
C LYS A 101 -6.44 -26.26 -14.64
N TYR A 102 -6.30 -24.94 -14.71
CA TYR A 102 -5.59 -24.27 -15.81
C TYR A 102 -4.23 -23.67 -15.46
N ARG A 103 -3.97 -23.37 -14.18
CA ARG A 103 -2.69 -22.86 -13.71
C ARG A 103 -1.55 -23.83 -13.95
N ASP A 104 -1.80 -25.13 -13.75
CA ASP A 104 -0.75 -26.15 -13.75
C ASP A 104 -0.46 -26.73 -15.15
N LEU A 105 -0.91 -26.08 -16.24
CA LEU A 105 -0.73 -26.52 -17.64
C LEU A 105 -1.16 -27.98 -17.92
N LYS A 106 -1.94 -28.59 -17.01
CA LYS A 106 -2.42 -29.97 -17.18
C LYS A 106 -3.44 -30.06 -18.31
N ASP A 107 -4.29 -29.04 -18.41
CA ASP A 107 -5.31 -28.92 -19.44
C ASP A 107 -5.17 -27.56 -20.16
N SER A 108 -5.34 -27.56 -21.48
CA SER A 108 -5.45 -26.32 -22.27
C SER A 108 -6.86 -25.74 -22.18
N VAL A 109 -6.99 -24.48 -21.74
CA VAL A 109 -8.23 -23.70 -21.92
C VAL A 109 -8.25 -23.16 -23.34
N SER A 110 -9.37 -23.31 -24.04
CA SER A 110 -9.58 -22.53 -25.27
C SER A 110 -9.76 -21.04 -24.95
N ALA A 111 -9.48 -20.17 -25.92
CA ALA A 111 -9.66 -18.74 -25.72
C ALA A 111 -11.13 -18.38 -25.46
N GLU A 112 -12.05 -19.11 -26.10
CA GLU A 112 -13.49 -18.99 -25.94
C GLU A 112 -13.94 -19.36 -24.53
N GLU A 113 -13.45 -20.48 -23.99
CA GLU A 113 -13.81 -20.91 -22.65
C GLU A 113 -13.29 -19.91 -21.60
N LEU A 114 -12.06 -19.41 -21.76
CA LEU A 114 -11.51 -18.37 -20.88
C LEU A 114 -12.34 -17.09 -20.91
N TYR A 115 -12.76 -16.64 -22.09
CA TYR A 115 -13.58 -15.45 -22.27
C TYR A 115 -14.92 -15.57 -21.53
N GLU A 116 -15.68 -16.63 -21.82
CA GLU A 116 -17.01 -16.82 -21.22
C GLU A 116 -16.91 -16.98 -19.70
N PHE A 117 -15.93 -17.77 -19.24
CA PHE A 117 -15.73 -17.99 -17.83
C PHE A 117 -15.45 -16.68 -17.07
N LEU A 118 -14.50 -15.89 -17.56
CA LEU A 118 -14.14 -14.62 -16.91
C LEU A 118 -15.27 -13.61 -17.00
N LYS A 119 -15.99 -13.53 -18.13
CA LYS A 119 -17.12 -12.62 -18.29
C LYS A 119 -18.23 -12.86 -17.26
N GLU A 120 -18.50 -14.12 -16.93
CA GLU A 120 -19.46 -14.50 -15.88
C GLU A 120 -18.90 -14.31 -14.46
N ASN A 121 -17.64 -14.68 -14.22
CA ASN A 121 -17.15 -14.93 -12.86
C ASN A 121 -16.14 -13.88 -12.34
N LEU A 122 -15.73 -12.88 -13.13
CA LEU A 122 -14.73 -11.89 -12.69
C LEU A 122 -15.16 -11.16 -11.40
N VAL A 123 -16.47 -10.96 -11.19
CA VAL A 123 -17.03 -10.31 -10.00
C VAL A 123 -16.69 -11.02 -8.68
N VAL A 124 -16.37 -12.33 -8.73
CA VAL A 124 -16.01 -13.13 -7.56
C VAL A 124 -14.82 -12.56 -6.81
N PHE A 125 -13.81 -12.02 -7.53
CA PHE A 125 -12.67 -11.35 -6.90
C PHE A 125 -13.09 -10.19 -5.99
N LYS A 126 -14.02 -9.36 -6.46
CA LYS A 126 -14.53 -8.22 -5.68
C LYS A 126 -15.35 -8.67 -4.49
N LYS A 127 -16.24 -9.65 -4.67
CA LYS A 127 -17.04 -10.22 -3.59
C LYS A 127 -16.15 -10.81 -2.49
N TYR A 128 -15.12 -11.57 -2.86
CA TYR A 128 -14.18 -12.16 -1.92
C TYR A 128 -13.38 -11.10 -1.15
N ALA A 129 -12.79 -10.12 -1.85
CA ALA A 129 -12.04 -9.04 -1.21
C ALA A 129 -12.91 -8.22 -0.24
N GLN A 130 -14.16 -7.93 -0.64
CA GLN A 130 -15.14 -7.27 0.22
C GLN A 130 -15.45 -8.09 1.48
N ALA A 131 -15.74 -9.39 1.34
CA ALA A 131 -16.01 -10.26 2.48
C ALA A 131 -14.84 -10.28 3.48
N VAL A 132 -13.60 -10.39 2.98
CA VAL A 132 -12.40 -10.35 3.81
C VAL A 132 -12.26 -9.00 4.52
N VAL A 133 -12.42 -7.89 3.80
CA VAL A 133 -12.33 -6.54 4.37
C VAL A 133 -13.38 -6.31 5.45
N GLU A 134 -14.64 -6.65 5.20
CA GLU A 134 -15.72 -6.45 6.16
C GLU A 134 -15.53 -7.32 7.41
N HIS A 135 -15.09 -8.56 7.24
CA HIS A 135 -14.73 -9.41 8.37
C HIS A 135 -13.62 -8.79 9.24
N ILE A 136 -12.55 -8.26 8.63
CA ILE A 136 -11.47 -7.58 9.37
C ILE A 136 -12.00 -6.35 10.11
N LYS A 137 -12.78 -5.50 9.45
CA LYS A 137 -13.35 -4.30 10.09
C LYS A 137 -14.19 -4.69 11.31
N LYS A 138 -15.08 -5.69 11.16
CA LYS A 138 -15.96 -6.17 12.23
C LYS A 138 -15.18 -6.77 13.40
N THR A 139 -14.16 -7.57 13.14
CA THR A 139 -13.41 -8.29 14.17
C THR A 139 -12.36 -7.44 14.89
N THR A 140 -11.85 -6.41 14.22
CA THR A 140 -10.78 -5.54 14.78
C THR A 140 -11.28 -4.18 15.25
N GLY A 141 -12.48 -3.75 14.84
CA GLY A 141 -12.95 -2.37 14.99
C GLY A 141 -12.18 -1.36 14.13
N ASN A 142 -11.26 -1.82 13.26
CA ASN A 142 -10.44 -0.98 12.41
C ASN A 142 -11.14 -0.71 11.07
N TYR A 143 -12.22 0.09 11.12
CA TYR A 143 -13.06 0.39 9.96
C TYR A 143 -12.32 1.07 8.80
N LEU A 144 -11.23 1.78 9.11
CA LEU A 144 -10.40 2.47 8.13
C LEU A 144 -9.27 1.60 7.58
N LEU A 145 -9.05 0.39 8.11
CA LEU A 145 -7.90 -0.45 7.79
C LEU A 145 -6.59 0.34 7.93
N ILE A 146 -6.38 0.91 9.11
CA ILE A 146 -5.14 1.59 9.49
C ILE A 146 -4.17 0.58 10.10
N ASP A 147 -3.05 0.36 9.43
CA ASP A 147 -1.89 -0.34 9.99
C ASP A 147 -1.14 0.51 11.02
N PHE A 148 -1.52 0.41 12.29
CA PHE A 148 -0.86 1.16 13.37
C PHE A 148 0.57 0.68 13.65
N ASP A 149 0.87 -0.60 13.42
CA ASP A 149 2.21 -1.15 13.65
C ASP A 149 3.19 -0.54 12.66
N MET A 150 2.83 -0.51 11.37
CA MET A 150 3.61 0.16 10.33
C MET A 150 3.76 1.66 10.61
N LEU A 151 2.68 2.35 10.98
CA LEU A 151 2.75 3.79 11.32
C LEU A 151 3.73 4.07 12.47
N ASN A 152 3.69 3.26 13.52
CA ASN A 152 4.58 3.41 14.67
C ASN A 152 6.03 3.10 14.31
N GLU A 153 6.28 2.04 13.53
CA GLU A 153 7.60 1.69 13.02
C GLU A 153 8.19 2.83 12.17
N LYS A 154 7.43 3.33 11.20
CA LYS A 154 7.88 4.44 10.33
C LYS A 154 8.09 5.72 11.12
N ALA A 155 7.21 6.07 12.06
CA ALA A 155 7.40 7.24 12.91
C ALA A 155 8.67 7.12 13.77
N LYS A 156 9.00 5.92 14.25
CA LYS A 156 10.27 5.64 14.95
C LYS A 156 11.46 5.87 14.03
N HIS A 157 11.44 5.34 12.80
CA HIS A 157 12.51 5.55 11.82
C HIS A 157 12.72 7.03 11.49
N VAL A 158 11.65 7.82 11.34
CA VAL A 158 11.75 9.27 11.16
C VAL A 158 12.50 9.90 12.34
N LYS A 159 12.06 9.65 13.58
CA LYS A 159 12.65 10.24 14.79
C LYS A 159 14.12 9.85 14.97
N GLU A 160 14.45 8.58 14.79
CA GLU A 160 15.82 8.09 14.94
C GLU A 160 16.75 8.66 13.88
N SER A 161 16.29 8.76 12.62
CA SER A 161 17.07 9.34 11.55
C SER A 161 17.29 10.84 11.74
N VAL A 162 16.26 11.59 12.14
CA VAL A 162 16.39 13.03 12.45
C VAL A 162 17.38 13.24 13.61
N LYS A 163 17.32 12.42 14.66
CA LYS A 163 18.29 12.48 15.77
C LYS A 163 19.73 12.23 15.31
N LYS A 164 19.93 11.31 14.37
CA LYS A 164 21.27 11.02 13.80
C LYS A 164 21.76 12.16 12.90
N ILE A 165 20.86 12.80 12.14
CA ILE A 165 21.17 14.00 11.35
C ILE A 165 21.61 15.11 12.31
N ASP A 166 20.82 15.38 13.35
CA ASP A 166 21.10 16.41 14.35
C ASP A 166 22.48 16.20 15.02
N PHE A 167 22.78 14.96 15.42
CA PHE A 167 24.09 14.61 15.96
C PHE A 167 25.23 14.94 14.99
N VAL A 168 25.12 14.59 13.70
CA VAL A 168 26.18 14.88 12.73
C VAL A 168 26.32 16.39 12.49
N LEU A 169 25.22 17.11 12.34
CA LEU A 169 25.25 18.55 12.10
C LEU A 169 25.80 19.33 13.31
N SER A 170 25.59 18.82 14.54
CA SER A 170 26.10 19.42 15.77
C SER A 170 27.63 19.46 15.85
N GLN A 171 28.33 18.69 15.02
CA GLN A 171 29.80 18.73 14.93
C GLN A 171 30.33 19.99 14.23
N GLY A 172 29.44 20.76 13.59
CA GLY A 172 29.78 21.99 12.86
C GLY A 172 30.12 21.75 11.39
N ILE A 173 30.07 22.84 10.62
CA ILE A 173 30.24 22.80 9.16
C ILE A 173 31.65 22.37 8.73
N GLU A 174 32.70 22.78 9.44
CA GLU A 174 34.08 22.41 9.09
C GLU A 174 34.32 20.90 9.24
N GLU A 175 33.82 20.32 10.33
CA GLU A 175 33.90 18.89 10.56
C GLU A 175 33.05 18.10 9.54
N PHE A 176 31.87 18.63 9.20
CA PHE A 176 31.00 18.04 8.20
C PHE A 176 31.64 17.98 6.81
N LYS A 177 32.33 19.04 6.39
CA LYS A 177 33.01 19.15 5.10
C LYS A 177 34.22 18.24 4.98
N THR A 178 35.02 18.16 6.05
CA THR A 178 36.30 17.45 6.04
C THR A 178 36.16 15.94 6.25
N LYS A 179 34.99 15.47 6.72
CA LYS A 179 34.69 14.05 6.92
C LYS A 179 33.67 13.53 5.88
N PRO A 180 34.10 12.91 4.77
CA PRO A 180 33.20 12.34 3.76
C PRO A 180 32.11 11.42 4.33
N MET A 181 32.46 10.64 5.37
CA MET A 181 31.52 9.76 6.04
C MET A 181 30.32 10.49 6.64
N TYR A 182 30.47 11.74 7.09
CA TYR A 182 29.35 12.52 7.63
C TYR A 182 28.37 12.91 6.54
N TYR A 183 28.86 13.35 5.39
CA TYR A 183 28.07 13.65 4.20
C TYR A 183 27.23 12.42 3.77
N ASP A 184 27.86 11.26 3.59
CA ASP A 184 27.17 10.04 3.16
C ASP A 184 26.10 9.59 4.16
N ARG A 185 26.44 9.65 5.45
CA ARG A 185 25.53 9.23 6.52
C ARG A 185 24.31 10.12 6.62
N VAL A 186 24.45 11.45 6.57
CA VAL A 186 23.28 12.33 6.67
C VAL A 186 22.41 12.26 5.43
N LYS A 187 23.00 12.06 4.24
CA LYS A 187 22.24 11.79 3.01
C LYS A 187 21.36 10.56 3.19
N TYR A 188 21.94 9.46 3.67
CA TYR A 188 21.21 8.23 3.95
C TYR A 188 20.12 8.43 5.02
N PHE A 189 20.46 9.04 6.17
CA PHE A 189 19.47 9.25 7.23
C PHE A 189 18.32 10.16 6.79
N TYR A 190 18.60 11.18 5.97
CA TYR A 190 17.56 12.03 5.42
C TYR A 190 16.63 11.26 4.48
N GLN A 191 17.18 10.42 3.59
CA GLN A 191 16.39 9.53 2.73
C GLN A 191 15.50 8.61 3.58
N VAL A 192 16.05 7.96 4.61
CA VAL A 192 15.26 7.10 5.50
C VAL A 192 14.15 7.87 6.22
N ALA A 193 14.43 9.07 6.71
CA ALA A 193 13.44 9.91 7.38
C ALA A 193 12.33 10.32 6.41
N TYR A 194 12.69 10.83 5.23
CA TYR A 194 11.71 11.26 4.23
C TYR A 194 10.86 10.10 3.72
N ASP A 195 11.48 8.97 3.34
CA ASP A 195 10.76 7.81 2.80
C ASP A 195 9.84 7.20 3.86
N SER A 196 10.23 7.19 5.13
CA SER A 196 9.37 6.73 6.22
C SER A 196 8.17 7.65 6.42
N LEU A 197 8.36 8.97 6.36
CA LEU A 197 7.27 9.94 6.41
C LEU A 197 6.35 9.84 5.17
N PHE A 198 6.93 9.58 4.01
CA PHE A 198 6.21 9.38 2.77
C PHE A 198 5.39 8.08 2.78
N ASP A 199 5.92 6.99 3.36
CA ASP A 199 5.18 5.74 3.58
C ASP A 199 3.95 5.95 4.48
N ILE A 200 4.11 6.71 5.58
CA ILE A 200 2.99 7.15 6.43
C ILE A 200 1.95 7.90 5.59
N CYS A 201 2.40 8.84 4.77
CA CYS A 201 1.52 9.60 3.89
C CYS A 201 0.74 8.71 2.94
N LYS A 202 1.42 7.83 2.18
CA LYS A 202 0.77 6.95 1.19
C LYS A 202 -0.29 6.05 1.81
N HIS A 203 -0.06 5.58 3.03
CA HIS A 203 -1.02 4.74 3.75
C HIS A 203 -2.24 5.52 4.24
N LEU A 204 -2.04 6.75 4.73
CA LEU A 204 -3.10 7.56 5.32
C LEU A 204 -3.88 8.41 4.32
N ALA A 205 -3.27 8.87 3.23
CA ALA A 205 -3.88 9.76 2.25
C ALA A 205 -5.23 9.23 1.70
N PRO A 206 -5.39 7.93 1.35
CA PRO A 206 -6.68 7.38 0.95
C PRO A 206 -7.74 7.44 2.06
N LYS A 207 -7.34 7.37 3.33
CA LYS A 207 -8.25 7.40 4.49
C LYS A 207 -8.84 8.81 4.70
N PHE A 208 -8.09 9.82 4.29
CA PHE A 208 -8.53 11.21 4.22
C PHE A 208 -9.19 11.58 2.87
N GLY A 209 -9.44 10.60 1.99
CA GLY A 209 -10.16 10.82 0.73
C GLY A 209 -9.27 11.20 -0.47
N VAL A 210 -7.94 11.20 -0.33
CA VAL A 210 -7.02 11.46 -1.45
C VAL A 210 -6.92 10.21 -2.32
N LYS A 211 -7.48 10.27 -3.53
CA LYS A 211 -7.52 9.12 -4.46
C LYS A 211 -6.30 8.99 -5.36
N LYS A 212 -5.56 10.08 -5.59
CA LYS A 212 -4.40 10.12 -6.49
C LYS A 212 -3.31 10.99 -5.86
N PHE A 213 -2.12 10.43 -5.74
CA PHE A 213 -0.90 11.10 -5.32
C PHE A 213 0.28 10.35 -5.91
N GLY A 214 1.32 11.08 -6.29
CA GLY A 214 2.63 10.54 -6.64
C GLY A 214 3.62 10.87 -5.53
N ASP A 215 4.79 11.39 -5.92
CA ASP A 215 5.80 11.92 -4.99
C ASP A 215 5.33 13.17 -4.21
N ASP A 216 4.17 13.73 -4.56
CA ASP A 216 3.54 14.92 -3.97
C ASP A 216 2.57 14.60 -2.81
N CYS A 217 2.56 13.37 -2.30
CA CYS A 217 1.63 12.93 -1.26
C CYS A 217 1.55 13.89 -0.05
N LEU A 218 2.70 14.33 0.48
CA LEU A 218 2.72 15.22 1.65
C LEU A 218 2.08 16.58 1.32
N SER A 219 2.34 17.13 0.13
CA SER A 219 1.70 18.36 -0.33
C SER A 219 0.19 18.19 -0.45
N LYS A 220 -0.28 17.03 -0.92
CA LYS A 220 -1.72 16.70 -0.94
C LYS A 220 -2.33 16.69 0.45
N LEU A 221 -1.62 16.19 1.46
CA LEU A 221 -2.09 16.26 2.85
C LEU A 221 -2.13 17.70 3.39
N VAL A 222 -1.25 18.58 2.93
CA VAL A 222 -1.36 20.02 3.23
C VAL A 222 -2.59 20.61 2.56
N GLU A 223 -2.79 20.39 1.25
CA GLU A 223 -3.92 20.92 0.48
C GLU A 223 -5.28 20.63 1.12
N ILE A 224 -5.48 19.41 1.64
CA ILE A 224 -6.74 19.00 2.28
C ILE A 224 -6.83 19.33 3.77
N GLY A 225 -5.81 20.00 4.34
CA GLY A 225 -5.79 20.43 5.74
C GLY A 225 -5.48 19.33 6.77
N VAL A 226 -4.94 18.17 6.34
CA VAL A 226 -4.42 17.15 7.27
C VAL A 226 -3.11 17.62 7.91
N ILE A 227 -2.27 18.29 7.11
CA ILE A 227 -1.12 19.06 7.58
C ILE A 227 -1.51 20.54 7.48
N ARG A 228 -1.10 21.37 8.46
CA ARG A 228 -1.45 22.80 8.45
C ARG A 228 -0.85 23.51 7.23
N GLN A 229 -1.60 24.46 6.67
CA GLN A 229 -1.25 25.20 5.45
C GLN A 229 0.06 26.00 5.58
N ASP A 230 0.36 26.51 6.78
CA ASP A 230 1.60 27.23 7.07
C ASP A 230 2.87 26.37 6.89
N ARG A 231 2.74 25.04 6.82
CA ARG A 231 3.84 24.10 6.56
C ARG A 231 4.06 23.76 5.09
N TYR A 232 3.29 24.34 4.17
CA TYR A 232 3.41 24.02 2.75
C TYR A 232 4.86 24.16 2.26
N MET A 233 5.52 25.26 2.60
CA MET A 233 6.91 25.51 2.19
C MET A 233 7.91 24.56 2.85
N ASP A 234 7.70 24.16 4.10
CA ASP A 234 8.53 23.16 4.77
C ASP A 234 8.45 21.83 4.01
N VAL A 235 7.23 21.34 3.75
CA VAL A 235 6.98 20.10 3.01
C VAL A 235 7.55 20.16 1.60
N PHE A 236 7.36 21.28 0.90
CA PHE A 236 7.88 21.48 -0.44
C PHE A 236 9.41 21.36 -0.48
N LYS A 237 10.11 22.05 0.43
CA LYS A 237 11.58 21.99 0.53
C LYS A 237 12.06 20.59 0.90
N MET A 238 11.35 19.87 1.78
CA MET A 238 11.67 18.48 2.10
C MET A 238 11.64 17.58 0.85
N THR A 239 10.57 17.70 0.06
CA THR A 239 10.41 16.94 -1.20
C THR A 239 11.48 17.30 -2.22
N GLN A 240 11.78 18.59 -2.37
CA GLN A 240 12.84 19.05 -3.28
C GLN A 240 14.21 18.49 -2.90
N LEU A 241 14.58 18.53 -1.62
CA LEU A 241 15.85 17.97 -1.15
C LEU A 241 15.91 16.46 -1.42
N LYS A 242 14.83 15.70 -1.14
CA LYS A 242 14.78 14.27 -1.47
C LYS A 242 14.99 14.02 -2.96
N ASN A 243 14.28 14.76 -3.80
CA ASN A 243 14.39 14.59 -5.25
C ASN A 243 15.81 14.91 -5.73
N LYS A 244 16.41 16.01 -5.24
CA LYS A 244 17.77 16.39 -5.59
C LYS A 244 18.80 15.33 -5.21
N LEU A 245 18.67 14.74 -4.01
CA LEU A 245 19.58 13.69 -3.53
C LEU A 245 19.49 12.37 -4.31
N ILE A 246 18.39 12.14 -5.03
CA ILE A 246 18.17 10.95 -5.87
C ILE A 246 18.53 11.24 -7.34
N SER A 247 18.27 12.45 -7.84
CA SER A 247 18.36 12.75 -9.27
C SER A 247 19.70 13.33 -9.73
N THR A 248 20.54 13.86 -8.83
CA THR A 248 21.76 14.60 -9.22
C THR A 248 23.04 14.00 -8.64
N TRP A 249 24.16 14.22 -9.34
CA TRP A 249 25.46 13.66 -9.00
C TRP A 249 26.17 14.33 -7.82
N GLU A 250 25.97 15.60 -7.48
CA GLU A 250 26.65 16.21 -6.31
C GLU A 250 25.81 17.35 -5.71
N VAL A 251 25.24 17.12 -4.52
CA VAL A 251 24.84 18.21 -3.61
C VAL A 251 26.11 18.54 -2.82
N SER A 252 26.56 19.80 -2.81
CA SER A 252 27.78 20.10 -2.06
C SER A 252 27.57 19.87 -0.55
N PRO A 253 28.61 19.54 0.22
CA PRO A 253 28.50 19.42 1.66
C PRO A 253 27.90 20.67 2.33
N GLU A 254 28.27 21.87 1.86
CA GLU A 254 27.72 23.13 2.37
C GLU A 254 26.22 23.25 2.12
N GLU A 255 25.78 22.92 0.90
CA GLU A 255 24.38 22.99 0.53
C GLU A 255 23.55 21.98 1.33
N LEU A 256 24.06 20.76 1.49
CA LEU A 256 23.39 19.72 2.25
C LEU A 256 23.31 20.10 3.74
N TYR A 257 24.39 20.60 4.32
CA TYR A 257 24.42 21.05 5.71
C TYR A 257 23.40 22.16 5.96
N ALA A 258 23.36 23.18 5.10
CA ALA A 258 22.41 24.29 5.20
C ALA A 258 20.96 23.80 5.08
N SER A 259 20.67 22.96 4.08
CA SER A 259 19.33 22.42 3.84
C SER A 259 18.86 21.56 5.01
N LEU A 260 19.71 20.69 5.55
CA LEU A 260 19.35 19.84 6.69
C LEU A 260 19.22 20.64 7.98
N SER A 261 20.05 21.66 8.20
CA SER A 261 19.93 22.55 9.35
C SER A 261 18.60 23.29 9.35
N GLU A 262 18.09 23.67 8.18
CA GLU A 262 16.75 24.26 8.04
C GLU A 262 15.62 23.23 8.29
N LEU A 263 15.76 22.02 7.74
CA LEU A 263 14.64 21.09 7.59
C LEU A 263 14.51 20.05 8.71
N LYS A 264 15.58 19.70 9.43
CA LYS A 264 15.58 18.60 10.42
C LYS A 264 14.47 18.74 11.47
N ASP A 265 14.23 19.97 11.93
CA ASP A 265 13.27 20.26 13.00
C ASP A 265 11.82 20.37 12.47
N LYS A 266 11.60 20.21 11.15
CA LYS A 266 10.28 20.29 10.50
C LYS A 266 9.54 18.94 10.45
N PHE A 267 10.27 17.82 10.52
CA PHE A 267 9.70 16.47 10.46
C PHE A 267 8.70 16.19 11.60
N GLU A 268 9.08 16.47 12.84
CA GLU A 268 8.23 16.20 14.01
C GLU A 268 6.94 17.04 13.99
N PRO A 269 6.99 18.36 13.73
CA PRO A 269 5.78 19.14 13.56
C PRO A 269 4.84 18.64 12.45
N VAL A 270 5.37 18.17 11.32
CA VAL A 270 4.54 17.55 10.25
C VAL A 270 3.91 16.24 10.75
N MET A 271 4.67 15.36 11.40
CA MET A 271 4.13 14.12 11.98
C MET A 271 3.05 14.39 13.03
N LYS A 272 3.21 15.45 13.82
CA LYS A 272 2.24 15.85 14.85
C LYS A 272 0.91 16.27 14.21
N ASP A 273 0.95 17.07 13.16
CA ASP A 273 -0.28 17.48 12.45
C ASP A 273 -1.02 16.25 11.89
N ILE A 274 -0.29 15.32 11.25
CA ILE A 274 -0.86 14.06 10.74
C ILE A 274 -1.49 13.25 11.88
N SER A 275 -0.81 13.13 13.03
CA SER A 275 -1.29 12.38 14.19
C SER A 275 -2.58 12.98 14.77
N VAL A 276 -2.66 14.30 14.90
CA VAL A 276 -3.86 15.00 15.37
C VAL A 276 -5.02 14.79 14.41
N SER A 277 -4.79 14.96 13.10
CA SER A 277 -5.79 14.74 12.06
C SER A 277 -6.27 13.30 12.01
N LEU A 278 -5.38 12.33 12.21
CA LEU A 278 -5.71 10.91 12.26
C LEU A 278 -6.59 10.58 13.46
N LYS A 279 -6.26 11.12 14.64
CA LYS A 279 -7.06 10.94 15.86
C LYS A 279 -8.49 11.45 15.63
N LYS A 280 -8.62 12.67 15.08
CA LYS A 280 -9.93 13.25 14.74
C LYS A 280 -10.71 12.37 13.75
N LEU A 281 -10.06 11.90 12.69
CA LEU A 281 -10.69 11.01 11.70
C LEU A 281 -11.24 9.72 12.34
N ILE A 282 -10.48 9.12 13.25
CA ILE A 282 -10.91 7.90 13.97
C ILE A 282 -12.12 8.21 14.87
N GLU A 283 -12.08 9.31 15.61
CA GLU A 283 -13.18 9.74 16.48
C GLU A 283 -14.48 10.03 15.71
N ASP A 284 -14.38 10.71 14.56
CA ASP A 284 -15.52 11.02 13.69
C ASP A 284 -16.15 9.74 13.12
N LYS A 285 -15.32 8.77 12.72
CA LYS A 285 -15.79 7.47 12.22
C LYS A 285 -16.39 6.59 13.31
N ALA A 286 -15.87 6.64 14.53
CA ALA A 286 -16.44 5.94 15.67
C ALA A 286 -17.84 6.48 16.01
N LYS A 287 -18.03 7.81 15.99
CA LYS A 287 -19.33 8.43 16.23
C LYS A 287 -20.36 8.13 15.13
N GLY A 288 -19.93 8.14 13.87
CA GLY A 288 -20.79 7.82 12.72
C GLY A 288 -21.13 6.33 12.54
N ALA A 289 -20.47 5.42 13.26
CA ALA A 289 -20.76 3.99 13.23
C ALA A 289 -21.74 3.54 14.34
N VAL A 290 -22.14 4.46 15.23
CA VAL A 290 -23.05 4.24 16.37
C VAL A 290 -24.45 4.86 16.13
N GLY A 291 -24.67 5.51 14.97
CA GLY A 291 -25.97 6.01 14.52
C GLY A 291 -26.45 5.28 13.28
#